data_AF-A0A2E9MJQ2-F1
#
_entry.id   AF-A0A2E9MJQ2-F1
#
_cell.length_a   1.000
_cell.length_b   1.000
_cell.length_c   1.000
_cell.angle_alpha   90.00
_cell.angle_beta   90.00
_cell.angle_gamma   90.00
#
_symmetry.space_group_name_H-M   'P 1'
#
loop_
_entity.id
_entity.type
_entity.pdbx_description
1 polymer ?
#
loop_
_entity_poly.entity_id
_entity_poly.type
_entity_poly.pdbx_seq_one_letter_code
_entity_poly.pdbx_strand_id
1 'polypeptide(L)'
;MLGNDVNYPLDQATYYQRLRDAGYRVAGVGKFDLHKGLGDPENLWWELDGSRDLDAWGFTEGIDNEGKFDGSGSYRRLGEPRGPYLAMLQQRGLADAYVEEHTRIKETMGAYTTVLPDDAYCDNWVAHNGMKFLRDFPRDQPWHLVINFTGPHNPMDVTASMRQRWEDVDFPEPHANDEPDREGLLRNRQNYAAMIENIDDHVGRFLDEVERRGELDQTIIVYASDHGEMLGDHGRWGKSTWHQPSSGVPLIVTGPDVRQGAVCDLPVVLHDLTASFL
;
A
#
# COMPACT_ATOMS: atom_id res chain seq x y z
N MET A 1 6.79 -23.47 0.55
CA MET A 1 6.25 -22.23 -0.02
C MET A 1 5.50 -21.56 1.10
N LEU A 2 5.89 -20.35 1.50
CA LEU A 2 5.12 -19.57 2.46
C LEU A 2 3.84 -19.11 1.73
N GLY A 3 2.68 -19.36 2.34
CA GLY A 3 1.39 -18.90 1.82
C GLY A 3 1.03 -17.52 2.38
N ASN A 4 -0.12 -16.99 1.96
CA ASN A 4 -0.66 -15.72 2.46
C ASN A 4 -1.25 -15.82 3.89
N ASP A 5 -0.97 -16.92 4.59
CA ASP A 5 -1.52 -17.33 5.88
C ASP A 5 -0.43 -17.59 6.93
N VAL A 6 0.83 -17.31 6.60
CA VAL A 6 1.98 -17.56 7.49
C VAL A 6 2.81 -16.30 7.64
N ASN A 7 3.16 -15.95 8.88
CA ASN A 7 4.13 -14.89 9.16
C ASN A 7 5.48 -15.19 8.50
N TYR A 8 6.17 -14.15 8.02
CA TYR A 8 7.51 -14.32 7.49
C TYR A 8 8.45 -14.82 8.60
N PRO A 9 9.18 -15.93 8.39
CA PRO A 9 9.96 -16.54 9.47
C PRO A 9 11.07 -15.60 9.97
N LEU A 10 11.20 -15.50 11.30
CA LEU A 10 12.17 -14.61 11.95
C LEU A 10 13.63 -15.07 11.80
N ASP A 11 13.84 -16.34 11.43
CA ASP A 11 15.17 -16.92 11.19
C ASP A 11 15.65 -16.78 9.74
N GLN A 12 14.82 -16.23 8.85
CA GLN A 12 15.18 -15.98 7.45
C GLN A 12 15.85 -14.62 7.31
N ALA A 13 16.94 -14.60 6.57
CA ALA A 13 17.63 -13.36 6.26
C ALA A 13 16.75 -12.45 5.39
N THR A 14 16.78 -11.15 5.65
CA THR A 14 16.16 -10.11 4.82
C THR A 14 17.23 -9.18 4.26
N TYR A 15 16.94 -8.50 3.16
CA TYR A 15 17.84 -7.45 2.66
C TYR A 15 17.83 -6.21 3.58
N TYR A 16 16.74 -5.98 4.31
CA TYR A 16 16.65 -4.94 5.34
C TYR A 16 17.72 -5.13 6.42
N GLN A 17 17.91 -6.36 6.91
CA GLN A 17 18.99 -6.68 7.85
C GLN A 17 20.35 -6.34 7.26
N ARG A 18 20.59 -6.68 5.98
CA ARG A 18 21.86 -6.36 5.30
C ARG A 18 22.11 -4.86 5.19
N LEU A 19 21.08 -4.08 4.86
CA LEU A 19 21.17 -2.61 4.81
C LEU A 19 21.45 -2.03 6.19
N ARG A 20 20.72 -2.47 7.22
CA ARG A 20 20.94 -2.06 8.61
C ARG A 20 22.36 -2.35 9.06
N ASP A 21 22.85 -3.58 8.82
CA ASP A 21 24.19 -4.01 9.20
C ASP A 21 25.29 -3.23 8.43
N ALA A 22 24.97 -2.71 7.25
CA ALA A 22 25.82 -1.80 6.47
C ALA A 22 25.75 -0.33 6.95
N GLY A 23 24.99 -0.03 8.00
CA GLY A 23 24.89 1.30 8.60
C GLY A 23 23.72 2.16 8.11
N TYR A 24 22.80 1.61 7.31
CA TYR A 24 21.60 2.34 6.89
C TYR A 24 20.61 2.49 8.05
N ARG A 25 19.95 3.64 8.10
CA ARG A 25 18.68 3.79 8.80
C ARG A 25 17.58 3.14 7.96
N VAL A 26 17.05 2.00 8.38
CA VAL A 26 16.05 1.25 7.62
C VAL A 26 14.69 1.47 8.25
N ALA A 27 13.74 2.03 7.51
CA ALA A 27 12.37 2.16 7.96
C ALA A 27 11.36 1.71 6.92
N GLY A 28 10.16 1.39 7.40
CA GLY A 28 9.01 1.16 6.56
C GLY A 28 7.75 1.70 7.19
N VAL A 29 6.78 2.06 6.37
CA VAL A 29 5.42 2.40 6.80
C VAL A 29 4.41 1.78 5.83
N GLY A 30 3.28 1.32 6.36
CA GLY A 30 2.22 0.80 5.53
C GLY A 30 1.99 -0.69 5.75
N LYS A 31 1.43 -1.35 4.74
CA LYS A 31 1.08 -2.77 4.80
C LYS A 31 2.27 -3.62 4.33
N PHE A 32 2.95 -4.33 5.22
CA PHE A 32 4.17 -5.07 4.84
C PHE A 32 3.90 -6.47 4.31
N ASP A 33 2.73 -7.04 4.62
CA ASP A 33 2.39 -8.43 4.33
C ASP A 33 3.34 -9.48 4.96
N LEU A 34 4.13 -9.08 5.95
CA LEU A 34 5.01 -9.97 6.72
C LEU A 34 4.29 -10.63 7.90
N HIS A 35 3.22 -10.01 8.41
CA HIS A 35 2.29 -10.62 9.36
C HIS A 35 1.04 -11.12 8.64
N LYS A 36 0.82 -12.43 8.69
CA LYS A 36 -0.33 -13.12 8.11
C LYS A 36 -0.92 -14.06 9.14
N GLY A 37 -1.93 -13.58 9.86
CA GLY A 37 -2.60 -14.32 10.94
C GLY A 37 -3.90 -15.00 10.52
N LEU A 38 -4.07 -15.46 9.28
CA LEU A 38 -5.35 -16.04 8.86
C LEU A 38 -5.70 -17.29 9.68
N GLY A 39 -6.57 -17.13 10.69
CA GLY A 39 -7.16 -18.22 11.47
C GLY A 39 -6.85 -18.23 12.96
N ASP A 40 -5.91 -17.41 13.43
CA ASP A 40 -5.51 -17.38 14.85
C ASP A 40 -5.56 -15.94 15.42
N PRO A 41 -6.46 -15.65 16.36
CA PRO A 41 -6.56 -14.35 17.04
C PRO A 41 -5.28 -13.91 17.74
N GLU A 42 -4.40 -14.82 18.17
CA GLU A 42 -3.10 -14.47 18.76
C GLU A 42 -2.06 -14.06 17.68
N ASN A 43 -2.28 -14.47 16.43
CA ASN A 43 -1.42 -14.16 15.29
C ASN A 43 -1.90 -12.97 14.43
N LEU A 44 -3.13 -12.49 14.60
CA LEU A 44 -3.64 -11.25 13.98
C LEU A 44 -3.39 -10.05 14.88
N TRP A 45 -2.11 -9.73 15.08
CA TRP A 45 -1.72 -8.63 15.94
C TRP A 45 -0.48 -7.97 15.38
N TRP A 46 -0.55 -6.67 15.10
CA TRP A 46 0.54 -5.85 14.57
C TRP A 46 1.26 -5.05 15.67
N GLU A 47 0.81 -5.18 16.92
CA GLU A 47 0.92 -4.17 17.97
C GLU A 47 0.19 -2.87 17.61
N LEU A 48 -0.32 -2.14 18.61
CA LEU A 48 -1.06 -0.89 18.36
C LEU A 48 -0.18 0.25 17.82
N ASP A 49 1.14 0.10 17.91
CA ASP A 49 2.13 0.99 17.31
C ASP A 49 2.72 0.45 15.99
N GLY A 50 2.32 -0.75 15.55
CA GLY A 50 2.82 -1.38 14.33
C GLY A 50 4.25 -1.91 14.42
N SER A 51 4.80 -2.07 15.63
CA SER A 51 6.23 -2.39 15.84
C SER A 51 6.57 -3.88 15.85
N ARG A 52 5.56 -4.76 15.79
CA ARG A 52 5.75 -6.20 15.97
C ARG A 52 6.85 -6.74 15.03
N ASP A 53 7.81 -7.47 15.59
CA ASP A 53 8.87 -8.22 14.87
C ASP A 53 9.73 -7.41 13.86
N LEU A 54 9.55 -6.08 13.78
CA LEU A 54 10.24 -5.23 12.81
C LEU A 54 11.77 -5.24 12.98
N ASP A 55 12.25 -5.19 14.23
CA ASP A 55 13.70 -5.27 14.51
C ASP A 55 14.29 -6.62 14.07
N ALA A 56 13.55 -7.72 14.26
CA ALA A 56 13.98 -9.04 13.82
C ALA A 56 14.13 -9.09 12.30
N TRP A 57 13.22 -8.45 11.55
CA TRP A 57 13.30 -8.34 10.09
C TRP A 57 14.27 -7.29 9.58
N GLY A 58 14.94 -6.52 10.44
CA GLY A 58 16.00 -5.59 10.05
C GLY A 58 15.60 -4.13 9.98
N PHE A 59 14.38 -3.77 10.36
CA PHE A 59 13.96 -2.38 10.44
C PHE A 59 14.49 -1.73 11.71
N THR A 60 15.05 -0.53 11.58
CA THR A 60 15.48 0.30 12.72
C THR A 60 14.32 1.08 13.36
N GLU A 61 13.28 1.34 12.58
CA GLU A 61 11.99 1.89 12.99
C GLU A 61 10.95 1.55 11.92
N GLY A 62 9.67 1.60 12.26
CA GLY A 62 8.62 1.40 11.26
C GLY A 62 7.24 1.26 11.86
N ILE A 63 6.23 1.25 11.00
CA ILE A 63 4.83 1.01 11.35
C ILE A 63 4.26 0.06 10.30
N ASP A 64 4.15 -1.22 10.65
CA ASP A 64 3.39 -2.20 9.85
C ASP A 64 1.92 -2.11 10.25
N ASN A 65 1.04 -1.80 9.30
CA ASN A 65 -0.40 -1.74 9.52
C ASN A 65 -1.15 -2.88 8.86
N GLU A 66 -2.32 -3.14 9.43
CA GLU A 66 -3.27 -4.11 8.94
C GLU A 66 -3.81 -3.76 7.54
N GLY A 67 -4.04 -4.77 6.71
CA GLY A 67 -4.81 -4.58 5.48
C GLY A 67 -6.27 -4.25 5.77
N LYS A 68 -6.96 -3.58 4.84
CA LYS A 68 -8.35 -3.08 5.03
C LYS A 68 -9.30 -4.14 5.62
N PHE A 69 -9.35 -5.33 5.00
CA PHE A 69 -10.24 -6.42 5.46
C PHE A 69 -9.75 -7.14 6.71
N ASP A 70 -8.44 -7.31 6.88
CA ASP A 70 -7.87 -7.96 8.06
C ASP A 70 -8.12 -7.11 9.31
N GLY A 71 -7.96 -5.79 9.18
CA GLY A 71 -8.32 -4.80 10.20
C GLY A 71 -9.80 -4.83 10.55
N SER A 72 -10.66 -4.59 9.56
CA SER A 72 -12.12 -4.57 9.78
C SER A 72 -12.66 -5.90 10.31
N GLY A 73 -12.13 -7.01 9.81
CA GLY A 73 -12.52 -8.37 10.23
C GLY A 73 -12.10 -8.68 11.67
N SER A 74 -10.87 -8.30 12.05
CA SER A 74 -10.37 -8.51 13.42
C SER A 74 -11.11 -7.63 14.44
N TYR A 75 -11.33 -6.34 14.13
CA TYR A 75 -12.10 -5.43 14.99
C TYR A 75 -13.53 -5.92 15.21
N ARG A 76 -14.23 -6.37 14.15
CA ARG A 76 -15.59 -6.94 14.30
C ARG A 76 -15.63 -8.16 15.21
N ARG A 77 -14.59 -9.00 15.15
CA ARG A 77 -14.54 -10.24 15.94
C ARG A 77 -14.22 -9.98 17.41
N LEU A 78 -13.33 -9.03 17.68
CA LEU A 78 -12.70 -8.85 18.99
C LEU A 78 -13.19 -7.59 19.73
N GLY A 79 -13.83 -6.66 19.03
CA GLY A 79 -14.37 -5.42 19.59
C GLY A 79 -13.32 -4.34 19.87
N GLU A 80 -12.07 -4.54 19.43
CA GLU A 80 -10.94 -3.63 19.67
C GLU A 80 -9.93 -3.71 18.52
N PRO A 81 -9.12 -2.65 18.28
CA PRO A 81 -8.13 -2.63 17.21
C PRO A 81 -7.00 -3.63 17.47
N ARG A 82 -6.46 -4.17 16.38
CA ARG A 82 -5.32 -5.11 16.40
C ARG A 82 -4.07 -4.59 15.71
N GLY A 83 -4.17 -3.42 15.10
CA GLY A 83 -3.07 -2.73 14.47
C GLY A 83 -3.22 -1.21 14.57
N PRO A 84 -2.18 -0.49 14.13
CA PRO A 84 -2.03 0.94 14.37
C PRO A 84 -3.06 1.79 13.62
N TYR A 85 -3.55 1.34 12.45
CA TYR A 85 -4.48 2.15 11.67
C TYR A 85 -5.86 2.21 12.33
N LEU A 86 -6.43 1.08 12.72
CA LEU A 86 -7.69 1.05 13.46
C LEU A 86 -7.56 1.62 14.86
N ALA A 87 -6.39 1.53 15.50
CA ALA A 87 -6.14 2.22 16.76
C ALA A 87 -6.28 3.75 16.59
N MET A 88 -5.69 4.30 15.53
CA MET A 88 -5.83 5.71 15.17
C MET A 88 -7.30 6.08 14.87
N LEU A 89 -8.02 5.28 14.08
CA LEU A 89 -9.44 5.52 13.80
C LEU A 89 -10.29 5.45 15.07
N GLN A 90 -10.02 4.50 15.97
CA GLN A 90 -10.78 4.35 17.22
C GLN A 90 -10.56 5.56 18.13
N GLN A 91 -9.32 6.04 18.27
CA GLN A 91 -9.00 7.25 19.03
C GLN A 91 -9.76 8.48 18.50
N ARG A 92 -10.04 8.52 17.19
CA ARG A 92 -10.80 9.60 16.53
C ARG A 92 -12.31 9.37 16.51
N GLY A 93 -12.81 8.25 17.04
CA GLY A 93 -14.23 7.90 16.98
C GLY A 93 -14.72 7.54 15.58
N LEU A 94 -13.83 7.10 14.68
CA LEU A 94 -14.11 6.78 13.28
C LEU A 94 -14.11 5.27 12.99
N ALA A 95 -13.57 4.44 13.89
CA ALA A 95 -13.40 3.00 13.65
C ALA A 95 -14.73 2.27 13.35
N ASP A 96 -15.77 2.51 14.15
CA ASP A 96 -17.05 1.81 13.96
C ASP A 96 -17.68 2.14 12.61
N ALA A 97 -17.60 3.40 12.16
CA ALA A 97 -18.11 3.83 10.87
C ALA A 97 -17.35 3.18 9.71
N TYR A 98 -16.00 3.20 9.77
CA TYR A 98 -15.14 2.54 8.79
C TYR A 98 -15.44 1.04 8.68
N VAL A 99 -15.59 0.36 9.82
CA VAL A 99 -15.88 -1.07 9.87
C VAL A 99 -17.27 -1.39 9.33
N GLU A 100 -18.26 -0.55 9.61
CA GLU A 100 -19.62 -0.71 9.09
C GLU A 100 -19.65 -0.57 7.56
N GLU A 101 -18.93 0.39 6.98
CA GLU A 101 -18.82 0.57 5.53
C GLU A 101 -18.32 -0.69 4.81
N HIS A 102 -17.36 -1.41 5.40
CA HIS A 102 -16.82 -2.66 4.85
C HIS A 102 -17.85 -3.78 4.75
N THR A 103 -18.90 -3.76 5.59
CA THR A 103 -19.97 -4.78 5.53
C THR A 103 -20.87 -4.61 4.31
N ARG A 104 -20.91 -3.39 3.75
CA ARG A 104 -21.77 -2.97 2.65
C ARG A 104 -21.11 -3.11 1.28
N ILE A 105 -19.91 -3.68 1.22
CA ILE A 105 -19.11 -3.81 -0.01
C ILE A 105 -19.87 -4.52 -1.15
N LYS A 106 -20.72 -5.49 -0.83
CA LYS A 106 -21.55 -6.18 -1.83
C LYS A 106 -22.63 -5.28 -2.42
N GLU A 107 -23.20 -4.38 -1.61
CA GLU A 107 -24.25 -3.43 -2.03
C GLU A 107 -23.72 -2.38 -3.01
N THR A 108 -22.42 -2.11 -2.95
CA THR A 108 -21.76 -1.03 -3.70
C THR A 108 -20.90 -1.52 -4.86
N MET A 109 -20.90 -2.85 -5.11
CA MET A 109 -19.93 -3.53 -5.98
C MET A 109 -18.47 -3.20 -5.64
N GLY A 110 -18.18 -2.92 -4.37
CA GLY A 110 -16.83 -2.53 -3.96
C GLY A 110 -16.52 -1.05 -4.01
N ALA A 111 -17.34 -0.19 -4.64
CA ALA A 111 -17.03 1.22 -4.86
C ALA A 111 -18.00 2.18 -4.16
N TYR A 112 -17.48 2.94 -3.19
CA TYR A 112 -18.26 3.90 -2.43
C TYR A 112 -17.43 5.10 -1.97
N THR A 113 -18.11 6.15 -1.51
CA THR A 113 -17.48 7.29 -0.84
C THR A 113 -17.46 7.01 0.66
N THR A 114 -16.27 6.96 1.26
CA THR A 114 -16.16 6.78 2.71
C THR A 114 -16.51 8.06 3.45
N VAL A 115 -17.05 7.92 4.67
CA VAL A 115 -17.23 9.03 5.61
C VAL A 115 -15.92 9.53 6.23
N LEU A 116 -14.82 8.81 6.03
CA LEU A 116 -13.52 9.23 6.55
C LEU A 116 -13.10 10.57 5.91
N PRO A 117 -12.60 11.52 6.71
CA PRO A 117 -11.94 12.71 6.18
C PRO A 117 -10.59 12.33 5.54
N ASP A 118 -10.10 13.20 4.65
CA ASP A 118 -8.85 12.98 3.91
C ASP A 118 -7.66 12.63 4.81
N ASP A 119 -7.52 13.26 5.97
CA ASP A 119 -6.40 13.00 6.89
C ASP A 119 -6.51 11.68 7.67
N ALA A 120 -7.69 11.05 7.67
CA ALA A 120 -7.93 9.73 8.26
C ALA A 120 -7.91 8.59 7.22
N TYR A 121 -7.95 8.92 5.93
CA TYR A 121 -7.88 7.93 4.87
C TYR A 121 -6.55 7.16 4.93
N CYS A 122 -6.58 5.84 4.78
CA CYS A 122 -5.46 4.96 5.12
C CYS A 122 -4.16 5.36 4.43
N ASP A 123 -4.18 5.60 3.11
CA ASP A 123 -2.99 5.97 2.36
C ASP A 123 -2.45 7.35 2.77
N ASN A 124 -3.32 8.26 3.20
CA ASN A 124 -2.92 9.59 3.65
C ASN A 124 -2.28 9.53 5.04
N TRP A 125 -2.79 8.65 5.90
CA TRP A 125 -2.17 8.35 7.19
C TRP A 125 -0.81 7.65 7.01
N VAL A 126 -0.70 6.69 6.09
CA VAL A 126 0.57 6.04 5.72
C VAL A 126 1.58 7.08 5.21
N ALA A 127 1.18 7.93 4.26
CA ALA A 127 2.03 9.00 3.75
C ALA A 127 2.48 9.97 4.85
N HIS A 128 1.58 10.36 5.75
CA HIS A 128 1.91 11.25 6.86
C HIS A 128 3.00 10.65 7.76
N ASN A 129 2.88 9.37 8.12
CA ASN A 129 3.86 8.69 8.94
C ASN A 129 5.19 8.45 8.21
N GLY A 130 5.16 8.07 6.94
CA GLY A 130 6.37 7.95 6.11
C GLY A 130 7.12 9.28 5.98
N MET A 131 6.37 10.38 5.81
CA MET A 131 6.93 11.73 5.74
C MET A 131 7.60 12.14 7.06
N LYS A 132 7.05 11.69 8.21
CA LYS A 132 7.68 11.88 9.51
C LYS A 132 9.02 11.16 9.58
N PHE A 133 9.08 9.88 9.22
CA PHE A 133 10.35 9.13 9.17
C PHE A 133 11.37 9.82 8.26
N LEU A 134 10.97 10.16 7.04
CA LEU A 134 11.84 10.85 6.10
C LEU A 134 12.35 12.17 6.66
N ARG A 135 11.56 12.95 7.42
CA ARG A 135 12.02 14.22 8.01
C ARG A 135 12.95 14.03 9.21
N ASP A 136 12.70 13.00 10.01
CA ASP A 136 13.42 12.72 11.25
C ASP A 136 14.77 12.02 11.01
N PHE A 137 14.95 11.38 9.84
CA PHE A 137 16.21 10.73 9.50
C PHE A 137 17.42 11.67 9.55
N PRO A 138 18.53 11.24 10.19
CA PRO A 138 19.80 11.97 10.19
C PRO A 138 20.27 12.30 8.76
N ARG A 139 21.03 13.39 8.63
CA ARG A 139 21.55 13.85 7.33
C ARG A 139 22.94 13.31 7.02
N ASP A 140 23.62 12.77 8.02
CA ASP A 140 24.97 12.22 7.97
C ASP A 140 24.98 10.67 7.94
N GLN A 141 23.81 10.06 7.76
CA GLN A 141 23.63 8.61 7.69
C GLN A 141 22.81 8.24 6.44
N PRO A 142 23.17 7.17 5.70
CA PRO A 142 22.33 6.70 4.61
C PRO A 142 21.03 6.09 5.15
N TRP A 143 19.96 6.15 4.36
CA TRP A 143 18.65 5.66 4.76
C TRP A 143 18.00 4.81 3.67
N HIS A 144 17.10 3.93 4.09
CA HIS A 144 16.23 3.13 3.25
C HIS A 144 14.81 3.26 3.80
N LEU A 145 13.88 3.79 3.00
CA LEU A 145 12.49 3.98 3.39
C LEU A 145 11.58 3.25 2.40
N VAL A 146 10.77 2.32 2.92
CA VAL A 146 9.72 1.64 2.15
C VAL A 146 8.36 2.20 2.54
N ILE A 147 7.55 2.56 1.56
CA ILE A 147 6.20 3.10 1.77
C ILE A 147 5.22 2.19 1.03
N ASN A 148 4.50 1.38 1.79
CA ASN A 148 3.55 0.42 1.25
C ASN A 148 2.12 0.92 1.43
N PHE A 149 1.66 1.71 0.46
CA PHE A 149 0.26 2.12 0.42
C PHE A 149 -0.69 0.91 0.44
N THR A 150 -1.83 1.05 1.12
CA THR A 150 -2.84 0.00 1.17
C THR A 150 -3.73 0.08 -0.07
N GLY A 151 -3.95 1.28 -0.61
CA GLY A 151 -4.53 1.50 -1.91
C GLY A 151 -3.62 1.05 -3.06
N PRO A 152 -4.18 0.83 -4.26
CA PRO A 152 -5.60 0.90 -4.60
C PRO A 152 -6.34 -0.44 -4.36
N HIS A 153 -6.01 -1.18 -3.28
CA HIS A 153 -6.69 -2.44 -2.95
C HIS A 153 -8.15 -2.22 -2.55
N ASN A 154 -9.00 -3.21 -2.88
CA ASN A 154 -10.41 -3.16 -2.55
C ASN A 154 -10.68 -3.11 -1.02
N PRO A 155 -11.79 -2.53 -0.55
CA PRO A 155 -12.79 -1.77 -1.34
C PRO A 155 -12.19 -0.59 -2.09
N MET A 156 -12.83 -0.23 -3.22
CA MET A 156 -12.55 1.00 -3.97
C MET A 156 -13.23 2.18 -3.25
N ASP A 157 -12.94 2.34 -1.97
CA ASP A 157 -13.41 3.44 -1.15
C ASP A 157 -12.56 4.67 -1.37
N VAL A 158 -13.22 5.80 -1.56
CA VAL A 158 -12.57 7.08 -1.84
C VAL A 158 -13.16 8.15 -0.94
N THR A 159 -12.37 9.13 -0.55
CA THR A 159 -12.92 10.28 0.18
C THR A 159 -13.78 11.14 -0.75
N ALA A 160 -14.54 12.06 -0.18
CA ALA A 160 -15.37 12.98 -0.96
C ALA A 160 -14.53 13.83 -1.92
N SER A 161 -13.32 14.27 -1.51
CA SER A 161 -12.43 15.10 -2.34
C SER A 161 -11.83 14.31 -3.50
N MET A 162 -11.51 13.02 -3.28
CA MET A 162 -11.04 12.11 -4.31
C MET A 162 -12.13 11.84 -5.35
N ARG A 163 -13.36 11.53 -4.89
CA ARG A 163 -14.50 11.28 -5.78
C ARG A 163 -14.79 12.46 -6.70
N GLN A 164 -14.79 13.67 -6.15
CA GLN A 164 -15.12 14.89 -6.89
C GLN A 164 -14.24 15.09 -8.14
N ARG A 165 -13.00 14.58 -8.13
CA ARG A 165 -12.08 14.73 -9.27
C ARG A 165 -12.35 13.74 -10.40
N TRP A 166 -13.00 12.61 -10.11
CA TRP A 166 -13.13 11.49 -11.04
C TRP A 166 -14.57 11.08 -11.37
N GLU A 167 -15.58 11.59 -10.65
CA GLU A 167 -16.98 11.15 -10.82
C GLU A 167 -17.55 11.41 -12.22
N ASP A 168 -17.08 12.47 -12.89
CA ASP A 168 -17.50 12.83 -14.25
C ASP A 168 -16.53 12.35 -15.33
N VAL A 169 -15.49 11.59 -14.99
CA VAL A 169 -14.51 11.07 -15.96
C VAL A 169 -15.06 9.81 -16.62
N ASP A 170 -15.11 9.81 -17.95
CA ASP A 170 -15.49 8.63 -18.72
C ASP A 170 -14.31 7.66 -18.84
N PHE A 171 -14.55 6.39 -18.53
CA PHE A 171 -13.55 5.33 -18.62
C PHE A 171 -13.88 4.37 -19.74
N PRO A 172 -12.86 3.82 -20.44
CA PRO A 172 -13.10 2.78 -21.41
C PRO A 172 -13.72 1.55 -20.75
N GLU A 173 -14.63 0.92 -21.47
CA GLU A 173 -15.25 -0.35 -21.07
C GLU A 173 -14.19 -1.43 -20.81
N PRO A 174 -14.40 -2.29 -19.81
CA PRO A 174 -13.54 -3.44 -19.60
C PRO A 174 -13.55 -4.37 -20.81
N HIS A 175 -12.40 -4.95 -21.10
CA HIS A 175 -12.23 -5.85 -22.24
C HIS A 175 -12.97 -7.16 -21.98
N ALA A 176 -13.84 -7.60 -22.91
CA ALA A 176 -14.55 -8.89 -22.84
C ALA A 176 -15.31 -9.13 -21.50
N ASN A 177 -16.15 -8.17 -21.12
CA ASN A 177 -17.01 -8.24 -19.95
C ASN A 177 -18.49 -8.10 -20.37
N ASP A 178 -19.36 -8.96 -19.84
CA ASP A 178 -20.80 -9.00 -20.08
C ASP A 178 -21.66 -8.68 -18.84
N GLU A 179 -21.03 -8.14 -17.78
CA GLU A 179 -21.70 -7.69 -16.56
C GLU A 179 -22.74 -6.59 -16.88
N PRO A 180 -24.02 -6.80 -16.55
CA PRO A 180 -25.09 -5.86 -16.86
C PRO A 180 -25.01 -4.54 -16.07
N ASP A 181 -24.43 -4.52 -14.86
CA ASP A 181 -24.25 -3.28 -14.09
C ASP A 181 -23.06 -2.45 -14.59
N ARG A 182 -23.26 -1.80 -15.73
CA ARG A 182 -22.30 -0.88 -16.34
C ARG A 182 -21.95 0.30 -15.43
N GLU A 183 -22.92 0.82 -14.69
CA GLU A 183 -22.70 1.98 -13.82
C GLU A 183 -21.78 1.62 -12.64
N GLY A 184 -22.02 0.46 -12.02
CA GLY A 184 -21.16 -0.09 -10.98
C GLY A 184 -19.74 -0.41 -11.46
N LEU A 185 -19.60 -0.95 -12.67
CA LEU A 185 -18.30 -1.18 -13.31
C LEU A 185 -17.50 0.11 -13.49
N LEU A 186 -18.11 1.13 -14.10
CA LEU A 186 -17.43 2.40 -14.37
C LEU A 186 -17.10 3.15 -13.08
N ARG A 187 -18.01 3.14 -12.09
CA ARG A 187 -17.76 3.73 -10.77
C ARG A 187 -16.54 3.10 -10.08
N ASN A 188 -16.34 1.79 -10.19
CA ASN A 188 -15.14 1.14 -9.68
C ASN A 188 -13.86 1.62 -10.37
N ARG A 189 -13.89 1.78 -11.69
CA ARG A 189 -12.73 2.26 -12.48
C ARG A 189 -12.39 3.71 -12.15
N GLN A 190 -13.41 4.56 -12.00
CA GLN A 190 -13.27 5.94 -11.53
C GLN A 190 -12.66 6.00 -10.13
N ASN A 191 -13.19 5.23 -9.17
CA ASN A 191 -12.67 5.21 -7.81
C ASN A 191 -11.23 4.67 -7.76
N TYR A 192 -10.93 3.60 -8.50
CA TYR A 192 -9.58 3.07 -8.59
C TYR A 192 -8.58 4.11 -9.11
N ALA A 193 -8.95 4.87 -10.14
CA ALA A 193 -8.13 5.97 -10.65
C ALA A 193 -7.97 7.11 -9.62
N ALA A 194 -9.03 7.45 -8.88
CA ALA A 194 -8.95 8.43 -7.80
C ALA A 194 -8.01 8.00 -6.67
N MET A 195 -7.97 6.70 -6.35
CA MET A 195 -7.00 6.14 -5.39
C MET A 195 -5.57 6.24 -5.92
N ILE A 196 -5.35 5.93 -7.21
CA ILE A 196 -4.03 6.08 -7.85
C ILE A 196 -3.58 7.53 -7.83
N GLU A 197 -4.44 8.48 -8.20
CA GLU A 197 -4.11 9.91 -8.18
C GLU A 197 -3.75 10.38 -6.77
N ASN A 198 -4.45 9.91 -5.74
CA ASN A 198 -4.10 10.21 -4.36
C ASN A 198 -2.72 9.66 -3.96
N ILE A 199 -2.35 8.46 -4.43
CA ILE A 199 -1.00 7.91 -4.23
C ILE A 199 0.04 8.75 -4.99
N ASP A 200 -0.25 9.15 -6.23
CA ASP A 200 0.62 10.00 -7.05
C ASP A 200 0.91 11.34 -6.38
N ASP A 201 -0.12 12.01 -5.83
CA ASP A 201 0.02 13.24 -5.04
C ASP A 201 1.00 13.07 -3.86
N HIS A 202 0.95 11.93 -3.16
CA HIS A 202 1.88 11.67 -2.05
C HIS A 202 3.28 11.31 -2.53
N VAL A 203 3.41 10.56 -3.63
CA VAL A 203 4.71 10.30 -4.26
C VAL A 203 5.39 11.64 -4.60
N GLY A 204 4.66 12.58 -5.22
CA GLY A 204 5.16 13.93 -5.49
C GLY A 204 5.66 14.64 -4.23
N ARG A 205 4.90 14.58 -3.13
CA ARG A 205 5.32 15.18 -1.84
C ARG A 205 6.58 14.54 -1.26
N PHE A 206 6.77 13.23 -1.43
CA PHE A 206 8.00 12.56 -1.01
C PHE A 206 9.20 13.01 -1.85
N LEU A 207 9.03 13.12 -3.17
CA LEU A 207 10.07 13.64 -4.07
C LEU A 207 10.45 15.07 -3.70
N ASP A 208 9.46 15.94 -3.48
CA ASP A 208 9.67 17.33 -3.05
C ASP A 208 10.45 17.41 -1.73
N GLU A 209 10.14 16.52 -0.77
CA GLU A 209 10.89 16.47 0.50
C GLU A 209 12.32 16.00 0.27
N VAL A 210 12.56 14.94 -0.49
CA VAL A 210 13.93 14.46 -0.81
C VAL A 210 14.75 15.54 -1.53
N GLU A 211 14.13 16.30 -2.44
CA GLU A 211 14.75 17.45 -3.10
C GLU A 211 15.06 18.57 -2.09
N ARG A 212 14.10 18.96 -1.25
CA ARG A 212 14.27 19.94 -0.17
C ARG A 212 15.36 19.53 0.82
N ARG A 213 15.53 18.22 1.01
CA ARG A 213 16.57 17.61 1.82
C ARG A 213 17.97 17.73 1.17
N GLY A 214 18.07 18.04 -0.12
CA GLY A 214 19.33 18.06 -0.87
C GLY A 214 19.87 16.66 -1.19
N GLU A 215 18.99 15.65 -1.13
CA GLU A 215 19.35 14.23 -1.20
C GLU A 215 18.93 13.58 -2.52
N LEU A 216 18.23 14.30 -3.41
CA LEU A 216 17.68 13.74 -4.65
C LEU A 216 18.76 13.14 -5.56
N ASP A 217 19.88 13.84 -5.77
CA ASP A 217 20.97 13.39 -6.66
C ASP A 217 21.72 12.15 -6.13
N GLN A 218 21.51 11.77 -4.88
CA GLN A 218 22.14 10.63 -4.21
C GLN A 218 21.13 9.56 -3.76
N THR A 219 19.86 9.70 -4.15
CA THR A 219 18.78 8.80 -3.75
C THR A 219 18.33 7.97 -4.94
N ILE A 220 18.31 6.64 -4.77
CA ILE A 220 17.61 5.74 -5.70
C ILE A 220 16.14 5.68 -5.28
N ILE A 221 15.25 6.00 -6.21
CA ILE A 221 13.81 5.94 -6.03
C ILE A 221 13.27 4.81 -6.89
N VAL A 222 12.47 3.94 -6.27
CA VAL A 222 11.79 2.84 -6.94
C VAL A 222 10.29 2.99 -6.71
N TYR A 223 9.52 2.92 -7.79
CA TYR A 223 8.07 2.76 -7.75
C TYR A 223 7.71 1.42 -8.39
N ALA A 224 6.98 0.58 -7.66
CA ALA A 224 6.55 -0.72 -8.12
C ALA A 224 5.19 -1.09 -7.51
N SER A 225 4.57 -2.14 -8.03
CA SER A 225 3.36 -2.74 -7.46
C SER A 225 3.56 -4.25 -7.35
N ASP A 226 2.99 -4.87 -6.32
CA ASP A 226 3.08 -6.30 -6.06
C ASP A 226 2.27 -7.15 -7.05
N HIS A 227 1.14 -6.63 -7.52
CA HIS A 227 0.32 -7.18 -8.60
C HIS A 227 -0.59 -6.10 -9.19
N GLY A 228 -1.22 -6.36 -10.33
CA GLY A 228 -2.24 -5.47 -10.91
C GLY A 228 -3.67 -5.81 -10.47
N GLU A 229 -4.65 -5.20 -11.11
CA GLU A 229 -6.08 -5.39 -10.83
C GLU A 229 -6.83 -5.56 -12.16
N MET A 230 -7.72 -6.56 -12.22
CA MET A 230 -8.47 -6.86 -13.44
C MET A 230 -9.50 -5.78 -13.80
N LEU A 231 -10.05 -5.05 -12.82
CA LEU A 231 -11.01 -3.94 -13.05
C LEU A 231 -12.17 -4.28 -14.01
N GLY A 232 -12.64 -5.52 -13.98
CA GLY A 232 -13.69 -6.02 -14.85
C GLY A 232 -13.20 -6.69 -16.14
N ASP A 233 -11.94 -6.57 -16.54
CA ASP A 233 -11.44 -7.23 -17.74
C ASP A 233 -11.67 -8.75 -17.67
N HIS A 234 -12.15 -9.32 -18.77
CA HIS A 234 -12.55 -10.71 -18.90
C HIS A 234 -13.66 -11.16 -17.92
N GLY A 235 -14.50 -10.22 -17.47
CA GLY A 235 -15.52 -10.48 -16.44
C GLY A 235 -14.91 -10.82 -15.08
N ARG A 236 -13.70 -10.34 -14.79
CA ARG A 236 -12.94 -10.68 -13.58
C ARG A 236 -12.58 -9.43 -12.78
N TRP A 237 -12.44 -9.65 -11.47
CA TRP A 237 -11.97 -8.68 -10.50
C TRP A 237 -10.82 -9.28 -9.69
N GLY A 238 -10.02 -8.42 -9.07
CA GLY A 238 -8.88 -8.81 -8.27
C GLY A 238 -7.68 -9.19 -9.12
N LYS A 239 -7.00 -10.20 -8.61
CA LYS A 239 -5.69 -10.68 -9.05
C LYS A 239 -5.72 -12.20 -9.18
N SER A 240 -4.54 -12.83 -9.19
CA SER A 240 -4.39 -14.30 -9.28
C SER A 240 -4.74 -14.88 -10.65
N THR A 241 -4.51 -14.10 -11.71
CA THR A 241 -4.55 -14.60 -13.09
C THR A 241 -3.31 -14.15 -13.86
N TRP A 242 -2.97 -14.85 -14.94
CA TRP A 242 -1.82 -14.55 -15.80
C TRP A 242 -2.05 -13.38 -16.77
N HIS A 243 -3.24 -12.75 -16.77
CA HIS A 243 -3.53 -11.67 -17.70
C HIS A 243 -2.70 -10.43 -17.36
N GLN A 244 -2.42 -9.62 -18.39
CA GLN A 244 -1.64 -8.38 -18.26
C GLN A 244 -2.16 -7.46 -17.15
N PRO A 245 -3.48 -7.21 -17.01
CA PRO A 245 -3.99 -6.35 -15.93
C PRO A 245 -3.70 -6.89 -14.52
N SER A 246 -3.49 -8.20 -14.35
CA SER A 246 -3.20 -8.81 -13.04
C SER A 246 -1.71 -8.99 -12.76
N SER A 247 -0.89 -9.31 -13.77
CA SER A 247 0.53 -9.67 -13.57
C SER A 247 1.50 -8.61 -14.11
N GLY A 248 1.05 -7.75 -15.02
CA GLY A 248 1.86 -6.69 -15.64
C GLY A 248 1.86 -5.44 -14.77
N VAL A 249 2.81 -5.36 -13.85
CA VAL A 249 2.94 -4.25 -12.89
C VAL A 249 3.96 -3.19 -13.34
N PRO A 250 3.78 -1.92 -12.94
CA PRO A 250 4.82 -0.92 -13.13
C PRO A 250 6.08 -1.27 -12.34
N LEU A 251 7.24 -0.98 -12.94
CA LEU A 251 8.52 -0.93 -12.26
C LEU A 251 9.30 0.27 -12.83
N ILE A 252 9.41 1.33 -12.05
CA ILE A 252 10.09 2.57 -12.41
C ILE A 252 11.24 2.78 -11.43
N VAL A 253 12.43 3.08 -11.96
CA VAL A 253 13.63 3.34 -11.17
C VAL A 253 14.26 4.64 -11.66
N THR A 254 14.64 5.51 -10.73
CA THR A 254 15.43 6.72 -11.00
C THR A 254 16.44 6.94 -9.89
N GLY A 255 17.49 7.70 -10.15
CA GLY A 255 18.55 7.98 -9.17
C GLY A 255 19.94 8.05 -9.79
N PRO A 256 21.00 8.10 -8.96
CA PRO A 256 22.37 8.10 -9.42
C PRO A 256 22.67 6.88 -10.29
N ASP A 257 23.41 7.09 -11.38
CA ASP A 257 23.82 6.07 -12.36
C ASP A 257 22.66 5.35 -13.09
N VAL A 258 21.41 5.77 -12.91
CA VAL A 258 20.26 5.28 -13.65
C VAL A 258 20.05 6.10 -14.92
N ARG A 259 20.03 5.42 -16.07
CA ARG A 259 19.83 6.06 -17.38
C ARG A 259 18.42 6.68 -17.48
N GLN A 260 18.36 7.99 -17.64
CA GLN A 260 17.11 8.75 -17.77
C GLN A 260 16.42 8.51 -19.12
N GLY A 261 15.09 8.49 -19.09
CA GLY A 261 14.23 8.34 -20.28
C GLY A 261 14.37 7.00 -21.03
N ALA A 262 14.99 6.00 -20.40
CA ALA A 262 15.13 4.67 -20.97
C ALA A 262 13.89 3.80 -20.72
N VAL A 263 13.57 2.95 -21.68
CA VAL A 263 12.54 1.89 -21.56
C VAL A 263 13.23 0.55 -21.78
N CYS A 264 12.95 -0.41 -20.90
CA CYS A 264 13.46 -1.78 -20.99
C CYS A 264 12.30 -2.73 -21.25
N ASP A 265 12.27 -3.35 -22.43
CA ASP A 265 11.23 -4.32 -22.81
C ASP A 265 11.61 -5.78 -22.46
N LEU A 266 12.72 -5.97 -21.73
CA LEU A 266 13.10 -7.30 -21.26
C LEU A 266 12.20 -7.74 -20.10
N PRO A 267 11.82 -9.02 -20.02
CA PRO A 267 11.11 -9.55 -18.86
C PRO A 267 11.95 -9.39 -17.58
N VAL A 268 11.34 -8.83 -16.54
CA VAL A 268 11.90 -8.64 -15.20
C VAL A 268 10.91 -9.14 -14.16
N VAL A 269 11.40 -9.50 -12.96
CA VAL A 269 10.55 -9.89 -11.82
C VAL A 269 10.90 -9.05 -10.61
N LEU A 270 9.92 -8.80 -9.72
CA LEU A 270 10.14 -7.96 -8.52
C LEU A 270 11.25 -8.49 -7.60
N HIS A 271 11.54 -9.80 -7.63
CA HIS A 271 12.66 -10.39 -6.88
C HIS A 271 14.03 -9.83 -7.30
N ASP A 272 14.14 -9.28 -8.53
CA ASP A 272 15.37 -8.66 -9.03
C ASP A 272 15.72 -7.37 -8.27
N LEU A 273 14.74 -6.72 -7.61
CA LEU A 273 14.98 -5.52 -6.80
C LEU A 273 15.93 -5.80 -5.63
N THR A 274 15.75 -6.93 -4.95
CA THR A 274 16.60 -7.30 -3.81
C THR A 274 18.06 -7.41 -4.22
N ALA A 275 18.34 -8.00 -5.39
CA ALA A 275 19.70 -8.09 -5.93
C ALA A 275 20.20 -6.74 -6.48
N SER A 276 19.31 -5.81 -6.80
CA SER A 276 19.66 -4.46 -7.28
C SER A 276 19.99 -3.50 -6.13
N PHE A 277 19.48 -3.75 -4.92
CA PHE A 277 19.77 -2.96 -3.73
C PHE A 277 21.07 -3.34 -3.01
N LEU A 278 21.58 -4.56 -3.24
CA LEU A 278 22.73 -5.15 -2.53
C LEU A 278 23.98 -5.18 -3.41
#